data_AF-A0A0B8QBT8-F1
#
_entry.id   AF-A0A0B8QBT8-F1
#
_cell.length_a   1.000
_cell.length_b   1.000
_cell.length_c   1.000
_cell.angle_alpha   90.00
_cell.angle_beta   90.00
_cell.angle_gamma   90.00
#
_symmetry.space_group_name_H-M   'P 1'
#
loop_
_entity.id
_entity.type
_entity.pdbx_description
1 polymer ?
#
loop_
_entity_poly.entity_id
_entity_poly.type
_entity_poly.pdbx_seq_one_letter_code
_entity_poly.pdbx_strand_id
1 'polypeptide(L)' 'MEIPGIITEIAGDSVTVDFNHPLAGRDVVFDVEILEVETA' A
#
# COMPACT_ATOMS: atom_id res chain seq x y z
N MET A 1 1.26 -11.87 -7.81
CA MET A 1 0.60 -10.63 -7.38
C MET A 1 1.56 -9.51 -7.67
N GLU A 2 1.18 -8.57 -8.54
CA GLU A 2 1.98 -7.39 -8.83
C GLU A 2 1.71 -6.34 -7.75
N ILE A 3 2.75 -5.96 -7.00
CA ILE A 3 2.65 -4.84 -6.04
C ILE A 3 3.02 -3.59 -6.84
N PRO A 4 2.11 -2.63 -7.04
CA PRO A 4 2.44 -1.40 -7.73
C PRO A 4 3.45 -0.61 -6.89
N GLY A 5 4.65 -0.44 -7.40
CA GLY A 5 5.69 0.41 -6.83
C GLY A 5 6.02 1.56 -7.80
N ILE A 6 6.22 2.77 -7.27
CA ILE A 6 6.59 3.95 -8.04
C ILE A 6 8.09 4.20 -7.84
N ILE A 7 8.86 4.35 -8.91
CA ILE A 7 10.28 4.74 -8.81
C ILE A 7 10.33 6.22 -8.42
N THR A 8 10.92 6.53 -7.28
CA THR A 8 11.07 7.91 -6.80
C THR A 8 12.42 8.50 -7.17
N GLU A 9 13.46 7.67 -7.32
CA GLU A 9 14.80 8.11 -7.69
C GLU A 9 15.60 7.01 -8.40
N ILE A 10 16.50 7.42 -9.29
CA ILE A 10 17.49 6.54 -9.94
C ILE A 10 18.87 7.13 -9.67
N ALA A 11 19.72 6.38 -8.97
CA ALA A 11 21.07 6.77 -8.57
C ALA A 11 22.11 5.78 -9.11
N GLY A 12 22.59 6.05 -10.33
CA GLY A 12 23.58 5.19 -11.00
C GLY A 12 23.02 3.78 -11.20
N ASP A 13 23.56 2.82 -10.45
CA ASP A 13 23.18 1.42 -10.50
C ASP A 13 22.05 1.03 -9.52
N SER A 14 21.56 1.97 -8.70
CA SER A 14 20.48 1.74 -7.74
C SER A 14 19.23 2.57 -8.06
N VAL A 15 18.07 2.03 -7.67
CA VAL A 15 16.77 2.72 -7.78
C VAL A 15 16.07 2.71 -6.43
N THR A 16 15.49 3.85 -6.07
CA THR A 16 14.62 3.98 -4.91
C THR A 16 13.18 3.77 -5.39
N VAL A 17 12.49 2.82 -4.75
CA VAL A 17 11.11 2.47 -5.10
C VAL A 17 10.21 2.71 -3.89
N ASP A 18 9.15 3.47 -4.09
CA ASP A 18 8.09 3.70 -3.13
C ASP A 18 6.97 2.66 -3.32
N PHE A 19 6.67 1.95 -2.24
CA PHE A 19 5.60 0.96 -2.14
C PHE A 19 4.45 1.41 -1.23
N ASN A 20 4.41 2.69 -0.86
CA ASN A 20 3.32 3.22 -0.07
C ASN A 20 1.99 3.08 -0.82
N HIS A 21 0.94 2.77 -0.06
CA HIS A 21 -0.42 2.77 -0.60
C HIS A 21 -0.79 4.17 -1.11
N PRO A 22 -1.58 4.32 -2.18
CA PRO A 22 -2.01 5.64 -2.68
C PRO A 22 -2.72 6.53 -1.65
N LEU A 23 -3.26 5.93 -0.59
CA LEU A 23 -3.91 6.63 0.53
C LEU A 23 -3.02 6.80 1.77
N ALA A 24 -1.71 6.48 1.69
CA ALA A 24 -0.80 6.65 2.81
C ALA A 24 -0.76 8.11 3.29
N GLY A 25 -0.82 8.32 4.60
CA GLY A 25 -0.84 9.64 5.23
C GLY A 25 -2.17 10.40 5.13
N ARG A 26 -3.24 9.76 4.65
CA ARG A 26 -4.59 10.35 4.60
C ARG A 26 -5.48 9.74 5.68
N ASP A 27 -6.35 10.55 6.28
CA ASP A 27 -7.45 10.03 7.10
C ASP A 27 -8.46 9.33 6.18
N VAL A 28 -8.67 8.04 6.40
CA VAL A 28 -9.60 7.23 5.59
C VAL A 28 -10.79 6.81 6.45
N VAL A 29 -11.99 7.17 6.00
CA VAL A 29 -13.25 6.72 6.60
C VAL A 29 -13.72 5.50 5.81
N PHE A 30 -13.81 4.36 6.48
CA PHE A 30 -14.31 3.12 5.89
C PHE A 30 -15.71 2.82 6.42
N ASP A 31 -16.58 2.41 5.51
CA ASP A 31 -17.85 1.76 5.85
C ASP A 31 -17.63 0.25 5.70
N VAL A 32 -17.87 -0.52 6.77
CA VAL A 32 -17.54 -1.95 6.82
C VAL A 32 -18.69 -2.74 7.42
N GLU A 33 -18.89 -3.95 6.91
CA GLU A 33 -19.87 -4.91 7.38
C GLU A 33 -19.17 -6.20 7.84
N ILE A 34 -19.62 -6.76 8.97
CA ILE A 34 -19.12 -8.04 9.47
C ILE A 34 -19.91 -9.15 8.77
N LEU A 35 -19.21 -9.96 7.99
CA LEU A 35 -19.83 -11.08 7.25
C LEU A 35 -19.81 -12.40 8.05
N GLU A 36 -18.70 -12.68 8.75
CA GLU A 36 -18.50 -13.93 9.50
C GLU A 36 -17.44 -13.75 10.59
N VAL A 37 -17.48 -14.59 11.63
CA VAL A 37 -16.48 -14.64 12.70
C VAL A 37 -15.98 -16.09 12.86
N GLU A 38 -14.68 -16.30 12.65
CA GLU A 38 -14.03 -17.59 12.85
C GLU A 38 -13.30 -17.66 14.20
N THR A 39 -13.22 -18.85 14.79
CA THR A 39 -12.41 -19.11 15.99
C THR A 39 -10.95 -19.34 15.61
N ALA A 40 -10.02 -18.75 16.38
CA ALA A 40 -8.58 -18.85 16.18
C ALA A 40 -7.99 -20.27 16.35
#